data_AF-A0A915EL34-F1
#
_entry.id   AF-A0A915EL34-F1
#
_cell.length_a   1.000
_cell.length_b   1.000
_cell.length_c   1.000
_cell.angle_alpha   90.00
_cell.angle_beta   90.00
_cell.angle_gamma   90.00
#
_symmetry.space_group_name_H-M   'P 1'
#
loop_
_entity.id
_entity.type
_entity.pdbx_description
1 polymer ?
#
loop_
_entity_poly.entity_id
_entity_poly.type
_entity_poly.pdbx_seq_one_letter_code
_entity_poly.pdbx_strand_id
1 'polypeptide(L)'
;MVKEEFHVILALSITKWIHLNWGDDGLRRFFKRAFLHLCHGGRLILEPQEFSSYSKKSKMAADMQKNYKDISFKPEQFTEYLLSEEVGFTKVEELGVPEACSKGFERPILVFVKSAAQKHNYFNKFFRKISAPLSYNIAAIRGLISPSFSVTSKRAFQIAKMTDIEKTYQKKTQLEHILLRPDTYIGSVEFCTKTLMEKNEISIYNNGKGIPVAMHNVEKMYVPEMIFGTLLTSSNYNDDERKVTGGRNGYGAKLCNIFSTKFVLETSSKEYGKKFKQTWVNSMTKQGEATIEKCTEADFTKITFQPDLKRFGMKELDDDIISLMCRRAFDVAGTSRGVKVFLNNTIIPCLGFKQYVDRYIKDRSDDAGEPMKVAFEHVNDRWRSDIATSKGGRHVDYVADQVVSKLIETVKKKIGKNSIAIKPFQIKNHMWIFVNSLIENPHLTHKPKRP
;
A
#
# COMPACT_ATOMS: atom_id res chain seq x y z
N MET A 1 -11.95 -15.40 20.26
CA MET A 1 -11.59 -13.97 20.42
C MET A 1 -11.51 -13.36 19.03
N VAL A 2 -12.13 -12.20 18.82
CA VAL A 2 -12.03 -11.46 17.54
C VAL A 2 -10.63 -10.86 17.46
N LYS A 3 -9.91 -11.07 16.34
CA LYS A 3 -8.58 -10.51 16.12
C LYS A 3 -8.71 -9.06 15.67
N GLU A 4 -7.94 -8.15 16.29
CA GLU A 4 -7.78 -6.78 15.80
C GLU A 4 -6.98 -6.85 14.49
N GLU A 5 -7.53 -6.30 13.40
CA GLU A 5 -7.00 -6.47 12.04
C GLU A 5 -6.94 -5.14 11.27
N PHE A 6 -7.69 -4.12 11.67
CA PHE A 6 -7.86 -2.90 10.87
C PHE A 6 -7.47 -1.65 11.65
N HIS A 7 -6.71 -0.75 11.01
CA HIS A 7 -6.44 0.58 11.56
C HIS A 7 -7.56 1.58 11.27
N VAL A 8 -8.26 1.38 10.15
CA VAL A 8 -9.39 2.21 9.73
C VAL A 8 -10.47 1.31 9.14
N ILE A 9 -11.73 1.55 9.53
CA ILE A 9 -12.90 0.93 8.90
C ILE A 9 -13.74 2.05 8.30
N LEU A 10 -14.06 1.94 7.01
CA LEU A 10 -14.92 2.88 6.30
C LEU A 10 -16.34 2.32 6.21
N ALA A 11 -17.31 3.08 6.70
CA ALA A 11 -18.72 2.75 6.71
C ALA A 11 -19.51 3.87 6.01
N LEU A 12 -19.29 3.98 4.69
CA LEU A 12 -19.87 5.05 3.87
C LEU A 12 -21.11 4.55 3.14
N SER A 13 -22.25 5.23 3.30
CA SER A 13 -23.50 4.90 2.60
C SER A 13 -24.05 3.47 2.82
N ILE A 14 -23.62 2.78 3.89
CA ILE A 14 -24.01 1.39 4.20
C ILE A 14 -25.01 1.25 5.35
N THR A 15 -25.11 2.22 6.26
CA THR A 15 -25.87 2.07 7.52
C THR A 15 -27.33 1.74 7.27
N LYS A 16 -27.99 2.44 6.33
CA LYS A 16 -29.38 2.18 5.94
C LYS A 16 -29.59 0.76 5.45
N TRP A 17 -28.68 0.26 4.63
CA TRP A 17 -28.83 -1.08 4.05
C TRP A 17 -28.67 -2.15 5.12
N ILE A 18 -27.71 -1.98 6.04
CA ILE A 18 -27.54 -2.88 7.17
C ILE A 18 -28.82 -2.88 8.02
N HIS A 19 -29.34 -1.69 8.30
CA HIS A 19 -30.49 -1.49 9.18
C HIS A 19 -31.80 -2.03 8.60
N LEU A 20 -32.03 -1.84 7.28
CA LEU A 20 -33.21 -2.38 6.62
C LEU A 20 -33.16 -3.90 6.44
N ASN A 21 -31.97 -4.50 6.23
CA ASN A 21 -31.87 -5.95 6.04
C ASN A 21 -31.82 -6.74 7.36
N TRP A 22 -31.26 -6.16 8.43
CA TRP A 22 -30.97 -6.89 9.66
C TRP A 22 -31.45 -6.19 10.94
N GLY A 23 -32.24 -5.12 10.82
CA GLY A 23 -32.83 -4.40 11.94
C GLY A 23 -31.79 -3.72 12.84
N ASP A 24 -32.26 -3.25 14.01
CA ASP A 24 -31.42 -2.58 15.02
C ASP A 24 -30.26 -3.49 15.47
N ASP A 25 -30.53 -4.78 15.67
CA ASP A 25 -29.54 -5.76 16.11
C ASP A 25 -28.41 -5.97 15.11
N GLY A 26 -28.72 -6.01 13.82
CA GLY A 26 -27.73 -6.12 12.76
C GLY A 26 -26.79 -4.91 12.73
N LEU A 27 -27.34 -3.71 12.90
CA LEU A 27 -26.56 -2.48 12.91
C LEU A 27 -25.71 -2.33 14.18
N ARG A 28 -26.26 -2.65 15.36
CA ARG A 28 -25.50 -2.69 16.62
C ARG A 28 -24.38 -3.72 16.56
N ARG A 29 -24.65 -4.91 16.01
CA ARG A 29 -23.64 -5.95 15.79
C ARG A 29 -22.54 -5.48 14.85
N PHE A 30 -22.88 -4.79 13.76
CA PHE A 30 -21.92 -4.18 12.86
C PHE A 30 -20.99 -3.21 13.61
N PHE A 31 -21.55 -2.27 14.39
CA PHE A 31 -20.76 -1.31 15.15
C PHE A 31 -19.84 -1.96 16.18
N LYS A 32 -20.33 -2.94 16.95
CA LYS A 32 -19.51 -3.71 17.89
C LYS A 32 -18.38 -4.45 17.18
N ARG A 33 -18.65 -5.10 16.05
CA ARG A 33 -17.62 -5.80 15.27
C ARG A 33 -16.59 -4.83 14.70
N ALA A 34 -17.04 -3.67 14.20
CA ALA A 34 -16.12 -2.64 13.72
C ALA A 34 -15.17 -2.20 14.84
N PHE A 35 -15.67 -1.93 16.04
CA PHE A 35 -14.82 -1.60 17.20
C PHE A 35 -13.85 -2.74 17.58
N LEU A 36 -14.33 -3.98 17.62
CA LEU A 36 -13.52 -5.14 18.01
C LEU A 36 -12.41 -5.46 17.01
N HIS A 37 -12.65 -5.25 15.72
CA HIS A 37 -11.65 -5.47 14.69
C HIS A 37 -10.70 -4.28 14.50
N LEU A 38 -11.03 -3.10 15.03
CA LEU A 38 -10.12 -1.96 15.02
C LEU A 38 -8.96 -2.18 15.98
N CYS A 39 -7.74 -1.89 15.54
CA CYS A 39 -6.58 -1.79 16.42
C CYS A 39 -6.77 -0.65 17.43
N HIS A 40 -6.01 -0.68 18.52
CA HIS A 40 -5.91 0.44 19.46
C HIS A 40 -5.50 1.72 18.73
N GLY A 41 -6.16 2.84 19.01
CA GLY A 41 -5.99 4.09 18.24
C GLY A 41 -6.66 4.10 16.85
N GLY A 42 -7.31 3.00 16.45
CA GLY A 42 -7.98 2.84 15.16
C GLY A 42 -9.23 3.72 15.01
N ARG A 43 -9.65 3.93 13.76
CA ARG A 43 -10.72 4.87 13.40
C ARG A 43 -11.86 4.19 12.65
N LEU A 44 -13.10 4.41 13.08
CA LEU A 44 -14.29 4.12 12.29
C LEU A 44 -14.73 5.42 11.62
N ILE A 45 -14.69 5.47 10.30
CA ILE A 45 -15.23 6.59 9.51
C ILE A 45 -16.63 6.22 9.07
N LEU A 46 -17.63 6.96 9.53
CA LEU A 46 -19.04 6.68 9.37
C LEU A 46 -19.73 7.83 8.63
N GLU A 47 -20.46 7.50 7.57
CA GLU A 47 -21.41 8.41 6.92
C GLU A 47 -22.83 7.94 7.25
N PRO A 48 -23.45 8.46 8.33
CA PRO A 48 -24.82 8.09 8.68
C PRO A 48 -25.80 8.63 7.64
N GLN A 49 -26.64 7.75 7.10
CA GLN A 49 -27.72 8.15 6.20
C GLN A 49 -28.96 8.55 6.99
N GLU A 50 -29.56 9.70 6.64
CA GLU A 50 -30.78 10.20 7.28
C GLU A 50 -31.93 9.19 7.21
N PHE A 51 -32.70 9.12 8.29
CA PHE A 51 -33.85 8.21 8.40
C PHE A 51 -34.94 8.51 7.37
N SER A 52 -35.09 9.78 6.97
CA SER A 52 -35.96 10.22 5.88
C SER A 52 -35.77 9.41 4.58
N SER A 53 -34.53 8.94 4.33
CA SER A 53 -34.16 8.20 3.13
C SER A 53 -34.50 6.70 3.15
N TYR A 54 -35.06 6.18 4.27
CA TYR A 54 -35.30 4.75 4.49
C TYR A 54 -36.66 4.33 3.92
N SER A 55 -37.69 5.16 4.08
CA SER A 55 -39.07 4.85 3.70
C SER A 55 -39.19 4.33 2.26
N LYS A 56 -38.62 5.04 1.28
CA LYS A 56 -38.68 4.64 -0.14
C LYS A 56 -37.94 3.31 -0.41
N LYS A 57 -36.85 3.04 0.31
CA LYS A 57 -36.02 1.85 0.12
C LYS A 57 -36.56 0.63 0.86
N SER A 58 -37.25 0.82 1.98
CA SER A 58 -37.90 -0.25 2.74
C SER A 58 -38.93 -1.03 1.91
N LYS A 59 -39.61 -0.36 0.95
CA LYS A 59 -40.63 -0.97 0.08
C LYS A 59 -40.06 -1.89 -1.00
N MET A 60 -38.74 -2.07 -1.07
CA MET A 60 -38.09 -2.92 -2.09
C MET A 60 -38.25 -4.42 -1.79
N ALA A 61 -38.46 -4.81 -0.53
CA ALA A 61 -38.68 -6.20 -0.11
C ALA A 61 -39.56 -6.24 1.15
N ALA A 62 -40.38 -7.30 1.29
CA ALA A 62 -41.31 -7.44 2.41
C ALA A 62 -40.59 -7.46 3.78
N ASP A 63 -39.46 -8.16 3.86
CA ASP A 63 -38.65 -8.23 5.08
C ASP A 63 -38.04 -6.87 5.46
N MET A 64 -37.61 -6.08 4.47
CA MET A 64 -37.10 -4.72 4.70
C MET A 64 -38.20 -3.77 5.18
N GLN A 65 -39.43 -3.94 4.69
CA GLN A 65 -40.57 -3.16 5.13
C GLN A 65 -41.00 -3.53 6.55
N LYS A 66 -40.89 -4.82 6.93
CA LYS A 66 -41.11 -5.29 8.30
C LYS A 66 -40.06 -4.68 9.23
N ASN A 67 -38.78 -4.87 8.93
CA ASN A 67 -37.68 -4.30 9.72
C ASN A 67 -37.82 -2.79 9.87
N TYR A 68 -38.15 -2.06 8.79
CA TYR A 68 -38.35 -0.60 8.84
C TYR A 68 -39.40 -0.15 9.86
N LYS A 69 -40.48 -0.92 10.05
CA LYS A 69 -41.51 -0.61 11.06
C LYS A 69 -41.03 -0.84 12.48
N ASP A 70 -40.11 -1.78 12.66
CA ASP A 70 -39.58 -2.19 13.96
C ASP A 70 -38.32 -1.42 14.36
N ILE A 71 -37.77 -0.56 13.48
CA ILE A 71 -36.58 0.26 13.76
C ILE A 71 -36.88 1.26 14.87
N SER A 72 -36.14 1.14 15.97
CA SER A 72 -36.16 2.06 17.11
C SER A 72 -34.85 2.82 17.27
N PHE A 73 -33.73 2.23 16.84
CA PHE A 73 -32.38 2.80 16.94
C PHE A 73 -32.05 3.70 15.74
N LYS A 74 -32.37 4.98 15.83
CA LYS A 74 -32.28 5.91 14.69
C LYS A 74 -30.87 6.51 14.50
N PRO A 75 -30.54 7.03 13.30
CA PRO A 75 -29.23 7.63 12.99
C PRO A 75 -28.77 8.69 13.97
N GLU A 76 -29.68 9.47 14.53
CA GLU A 76 -29.40 10.53 15.50
C GLU A 76 -28.80 9.97 16.81
N GLN A 77 -29.06 8.70 17.10
CA GLN A 77 -28.59 8.00 18.31
C GLN A 77 -27.26 7.27 18.10
N PHE A 78 -26.72 7.22 16.87
CA PHE A 78 -25.52 6.43 16.56
C PHE A 78 -24.30 6.96 17.31
N THR A 79 -24.13 8.28 17.38
CA THR A 79 -22.98 8.90 18.04
C THR A 79 -22.95 8.57 19.53
N GLU A 80 -24.08 8.74 20.21
CA GLU A 80 -24.21 8.39 21.63
C GLU A 80 -23.94 6.90 21.87
N TYR A 81 -24.50 6.02 21.03
CA TYR A 81 -24.30 4.58 21.14
C TYR A 81 -22.84 4.15 20.94
N LEU A 82 -22.17 4.71 19.93
CA LEU A 82 -20.77 4.38 19.61
C LEU A 82 -19.80 4.86 20.70
N LEU A 83 -20.13 5.96 21.38
CA LEU A 83 -19.36 6.50 22.52
C LEU A 83 -19.73 5.85 23.86
N SER A 84 -20.79 5.06 23.93
CA SER A 84 -21.21 4.36 25.15
C SER A 84 -20.22 3.26 25.55
N GLU A 85 -20.28 2.82 26.81
CA GLU A 85 -19.50 1.68 27.30
C GLU A 85 -19.82 0.36 26.57
N GLU A 86 -20.96 0.28 25.88
CA GLU A 86 -21.39 -0.91 25.14
C GLU A 86 -20.55 -1.14 23.87
N VAL A 87 -20.02 -0.07 23.27
CA VAL A 87 -19.13 -0.14 22.09
C VAL A 87 -17.71 0.28 22.47
N GLY A 88 -17.54 1.46 23.08
CA GLY A 88 -16.28 1.87 23.69
C GLY A 88 -15.39 2.80 22.86
N PHE A 89 -15.91 3.48 21.83
CA PHE A 89 -15.13 4.56 21.19
C PHE A 89 -14.98 5.74 22.16
N THR A 90 -13.81 6.39 22.12
CA THR A 90 -13.45 7.43 23.10
C THR A 90 -13.67 8.86 22.62
N LYS A 91 -13.76 9.06 21.30
CA LYS A 91 -13.87 10.38 20.69
C LYS A 91 -14.58 10.27 19.34
N VAL A 92 -15.31 11.31 18.96
CA VAL A 92 -15.81 11.54 17.61
C VAL A 92 -15.28 12.88 17.08
N GLU A 93 -14.90 12.92 15.80
CA GLU A 93 -14.55 14.14 15.06
C GLU A 93 -15.41 14.23 13.80
N GLU A 94 -15.93 15.42 13.49
CA GLU A 94 -16.70 15.66 12.27
C GLU A 94 -15.80 16.28 11.20
N LEU A 95 -15.68 15.63 10.04
CA LEU A 95 -14.85 16.09 8.91
C LEU A 95 -15.58 17.09 8.00
N GLY A 96 -16.83 17.44 8.32
CA GLY A 96 -17.70 18.28 7.53
C GLY A 96 -18.50 17.52 6.46
N VAL A 97 -19.24 18.29 5.66
CA VAL A 97 -20.08 17.79 4.56
C VAL A 97 -19.31 17.92 3.24
N PRO A 98 -19.03 16.81 2.53
CA PRO A 98 -18.31 16.85 1.26
C PRO A 98 -19.20 17.41 0.14
N GLU A 99 -18.62 18.25 -0.72
CA GLU A 99 -19.27 18.65 -1.98
C GLU A 99 -19.34 17.45 -2.93
N ALA A 100 -20.54 17.02 -3.30
CA ALA A 100 -20.75 15.89 -4.18
C ALA A 100 -21.42 16.32 -5.49
N CYS A 101 -20.98 15.76 -6.62
CA CYS A 101 -21.60 16.04 -7.93
C CYS A 101 -23.05 15.52 -8.07
N SER A 102 -23.57 14.81 -7.06
CA SER A 102 -24.88 14.16 -7.08
C SER A 102 -25.62 14.32 -5.76
N LYS A 103 -26.89 14.73 -5.82
CA LYS A 103 -27.77 14.91 -4.65
C LYS A 103 -27.83 13.64 -3.81
N GLY A 104 -27.68 13.80 -2.49
CA GLY A 104 -27.80 12.72 -1.51
C GLY A 104 -26.49 12.06 -1.07
N PHE A 105 -25.33 12.67 -1.35
CA PHE A 105 -24.02 12.31 -0.78
C PHE A 105 -23.37 13.47 0.01
N GLU A 106 -24.07 14.60 0.12
CA GLU A 106 -23.71 15.75 0.96
C GLU A 106 -24.20 15.47 2.39
N ARG A 107 -23.48 14.64 3.14
CA ARG A 107 -23.77 14.33 4.55
C ARG A 107 -22.51 14.42 5.41
N PRO A 108 -22.64 14.73 6.71
CA PRO A 108 -21.50 14.76 7.63
C PRO A 108 -20.76 13.43 7.67
N ILE A 109 -19.43 13.49 7.62
CA ILE A 109 -18.58 12.33 7.85
C ILE A 109 -18.07 12.38 9.29
N LEU A 110 -18.38 11.35 10.06
CA LEU A 110 -17.98 11.21 11.46
C LEU A 110 -16.81 10.25 11.59
N VAL A 111 -15.85 10.57 12.44
CA VAL A 111 -14.65 9.76 12.71
C VAL A 111 -14.62 9.39 14.18
N PHE A 112 -14.92 8.13 14.49
CA PHE A 112 -14.86 7.59 15.84
C PHE A 112 -13.49 6.98 16.13
N VAL A 113 -12.88 7.32 17.27
CA VAL A 113 -11.51 6.91 17.64
C VAL A 113 -11.54 5.92 18.80
N LYS A 114 -10.98 4.73 18.58
CA LYS A 114 -10.77 3.71 19.63
C LYS A 114 -9.56 4.12 20.47
N SER A 115 -9.63 3.95 21.80
CA SER A 115 -8.57 4.37 22.71
C SER A 115 -7.19 3.78 22.31
N ALA A 116 -6.14 4.61 22.41
CA ALA A 116 -4.76 4.18 22.21
C ALA A 116 -4.14 3.55 23.48
N ALA A 117 -4.79 3.67 24.63
CA ALA A 117 -4.31 3.10 25.89
C ALA A 117 -4.87 1.69 26.09
N GLN A 118 -4.00 0.74 26.46
CA GLN A 118 -4.44 -0.55 27.00
C GLN A 118 -5.22 -0.31 28.30
N LYS A 119 -6.55 -0.25 28.22
CA LYS A 119 -7.39 -0.64 29.35
C LYS A 119 -7.84 -2.07 29.13
N HIS A 120 -7.01 -2.99 29.62
CA HIS A 120 -7.41 -4.38 29.87
C HIS A 120 -8.50 -4.37 30.95
N ASN A 121 -9.76 -4.14 30.55
CA ASN A 121 -10.92 -4.25 31.44
C ASN A 121 -11.36 -5.72 31.61
N TYR A 122 -10.40 -6.58 31.96
CA TYR A 122 -10.70 -7.95 32.43
C TYR A 122 -10.02 -8.31 33.76
N PHE A 123 -9.30 -7.38 34.39
CA PHE A 123 -8.53 -7.66 35.62
C PHE A 123 -8.97 -6.90 36.88
N ASN A 124 -10.00 -6.06 36.82
CA ASN A 124 -10.44 -5.21 37.95
C ASN A 124 -11.61 -5.78 38.77
N LYS A 125 -11.61 -7.08 39.07
CA LYS A 125 -12.50 -7.66 40.10
C LYS A 125 -11.78 -8.30 41.29
N PHE A 126 -10.44 -8.25 41.35
CA PHE A 126 -9.69 -8.96 42.39
C PHE A 126 -8.83 -8.07 43.31
N PHE A 127 -8.47 -6.85 42.91
CA PHE A 127 -7.60 -5.96 43.72
C PHE A 127 -8.28 -4.65 44.13
N ARG A 128 -9.53 -4.75 44.62
CA ARG A 128 -10.20 -3.67 45.35
C ARG A 128 -10.18 -3.96 46.85
N LYS A 129 -8.99 -4.24 47.38
CA LYS A 129 -8.69 -4.24 48.81
C LYS A 129 -7.20 -3.96 48.95
N ILE A 130 -6.89 -2.76 49.40
CA ILE A 130 -5.67 -2.25 50.07
C ILE A 130 -5.31 -0.84 49.54
N SER A 131 -5.56 0.12 50.43
CA SER A 131 -4.88 1.41 50.66
C SER A 131 -4.88 2.56 49.63
N ALA A 132 -5.57 3.64 50.06
CA ALA A 132 -5.38 5.10 49.97
C ALA A 132 -4.25 5.77 49.12
N PRO A 133 -4.43 7.07 48.76
CA PRO A 133 -3.78 7.72 47.62
C PRO A 133 -2.52 8.52 48.00
N LEU A 134 -1.59 8.67 47.04
CA LEU A 134 -0.58 9.73 47.07
C LEU A 134 -0.56 10.50 45.75
N SER A 135 -0.79 11.81 45.86
CA SER A 135 -0.61 12.85 44.87
C SER A 135 0.86 13.27 44.77
N TYR A 136 1.46 13.41 43.58
CA TYR A 136 2.58 14.34 43.31
C TYR A 136 2.62 14.65 41.79
N ASN A 137 2.34 15.88 41.34
CA ASN A 137 3.14 17.11 41.25
C ASN A 137 4.03 17.19 39.98
N ILE A 138 3.58 18.00 39.01
CA ILE A 138 4.21 18.27 37.72
C ILE A 138 5.20 19.43 37.91
N ALA A 139 6.47 19.12 38.21
CA ALA A 139 7.52 20.15 38.25
C ALA A 139 8.94 19.66 37.87
N ALA A 140 9.15 18.37 37.55
CA ALA A 140 10.49 17.80 37.36
C ALA A 140 10.81 17.37 35.92
N ILE A 141 10.35 18.11 34.90
CA ILE A 141 10.81 17.95 33.50
C ILE A 141 11.17 19.32 32.91
N ARG A 142 12.09 20.03 33.56
CA ARG A 142 12.81 21.17 32.99
C ARG A 142 14.25 21.11 33.47
N GLY A 143 15.11 20.52 32.66
CA GLY A 143 16.54 20.49 32.90
C GLY A 143 17.13 19.16 32.51
N LEU A 144 17.24 18.90 31.20
CA LEU A 144 18.18 17.96 30.59
C LEU A 144 18.08 18.10 29.06
N ILE A 145 18.54 19.24 28.53
CA ILE A 145 19.02 19.35 27.15
C ILE A 145 20.31 20.14 27.23
N SER A 146 21.45 19.46 27.02
CA SER A 146 22.72 20.12 26.73
C SER A 146 22.79 20.47 25.24
N PRO A 147 23.49 21.56 24.86
CA PRO A 147 23.56 21.99 23.47
C PRO A 147 24.88 21.51 22.83
N SER A 148 24.79 20.65 21.82
CA SER A 148 25.91 20.46 20.89
C SER A 148 25.44 19.93 19.53
N PHE A 149 24.98 20.84 18.67
CA PHE A 149 24.97 20.66 17.21
C PHE A 149 25.20 22.02 16.55
N SER A 150 26.41 22.24 16.04
CA SER A 150 26.81 23.45 15.32
C SER A 150 27.14 23.16 13.86
N VAL A 151 26.11 23.16 12.99
CA VAL A 151 26.15 23.45 11.53
C VAL A 151 24.67 23.75 11.20
N THR A 152 24.13 24.95 10.95
CA THR A 152 24.53 26.04 10.05
C THR A 152 23.67 27.27 10.44
N SER A 153 24.25 28.28 11.08
CA SER A 153 23.53 29.49 11.53
C SER A 153 23.11 30.40 10.37
N LYS A 154 23.76 30.32 9.21
CA LYS A 154 23.47 31.19 8.05
C LYS A 154 22.10 30.94 7.41
N ARG A 155 21.66 29.68 7.27
CA ARG A 155 20.38 29.35 6.59
C ARG A 155 19.17 29.71 7.46
N ALA A 156 19.27 29.49 8.77
CA ALA A 156 18.25 29.90 9.73
C ALA A 156 18.13 31.44 9.82
N PHE A 157 19.25 32.16 9.76
CA PHE A 157 19.27 33.63 9.76
C PHE A 157 18.69 34.24 8.47
N GLN A 158 18.87 33.55 7.34
CA GLN A 158 18.32 33.97 6.05
C GLN A 158 16.81 33.74 5.96
N ILE A 159 16.30 32.62 6.52
CA ILE A 159 14.86 32.33 6.65
C ILE A 159 14.14 33.36 7.53
N ALA A 160 14.81 33.83 8.59
CA ALA A 160 14.26 34.86 9.48
C ALA A 160 14.13 36.25 8.81
N LYS A 161 14.87 36.51 7.71
CA LYS A 161 14.84 37.76 6.93
C LYS A 161 13.99 37.69 5.66
N MET A 162 13.36 36.56 5.34
CA MET A 162 12.50 36.43 4.15
C MET A 162 11.20 37.21 4.33
N THR A 163 10.81 37.99 3.31
CA THR A 163 9.50 38.65 3.26
C THR A 163 8.41 37.59 3.07
N ASP A 164 7.15 37.97 3.28
CA ASP A 164 6.02 37.04 3.10
C ASP A 164 5.94 36.46 1.68
N ILE A 165 6.48 37.17 0.68
CA ILE A 165 6.55 36.71 -0.71
C ILE A 165 7.52 35.53 -0.86
N GLU A 166 8.75 35.59 -0.33
CA GLU A 166 9.69 34.47 -0.49
C GLU A 166 9.32 33.26 0.37
N LYS A 167 8.57 33.47 1.48
CA LYS A 167 7.99 32.36 2.25
C LYS A 167 6.86 31.67 1.48
N THR A 168 6.07 32.43 0.74
CA THR A 168 4.94 31.93 -0.07
C THR A 168 5.43 31.21 -1.33
N TYR A 169 6.37 31.81 -2.08
CA TYR A 169 6.84 31.29 -3.36
C TYR A 169 8.24 30.70 -3.23
N GLN A 170 8.31 29.37 -3.14
CA GLN A 170 9.57 28.64 -2.95
C GLN A 170 9.93 27.84 -4.20
N LYS A 171 11.16 28.02 -4.70
CA LYS A 171 11.77 27.12 -5.68
C LYS A 171 12.39 25.93 -4.95
N LYS A 172 12.11 24.72 -5.40
CA LYS A 172 12.74 23.48 -4.90
C LYS A 172 13.51 22.81 -6.02
N THR A 173 14.62 22.18 -5.67
CA THR A 173 15.30 21.23 -6.56
C THR A 173 14.46 19.96 -6.70
N GLN A 174 14.73 19.15 -7.74
CA GLN A 174 14.01 17.90 -7.96
C GLN A 174 14.17 16.92 -6.78
N LEU A 175 15.38 16.85 -6.20
CA LEU A 175 15.67 16.05 -5.01
C LEU A 175 14.88 16.52 -3.79
N GLU A 176 14.85 17.84 -3.53
CA GLU A 176 14.05 18.41 -2.44
C GLU A 176 12.55 18.13 -2.63
N HIS A 177 12.04 18.23 -3.86
CA HIS A 177 10.64 17.94 -4.15
C HIS A 177 10.28 16.46 -3.90
N ILE A 178 11.14 15.51 -4.31
CA ILE A 178 10.95 14.07 -4.05
C ILE A 178 10.85 13.79 -2.55
N LEU A 179 11.74 14.41 -1.75
CA LEU A 179 11.75 14.23 -0.30
C LEU A 179 10.56 14.93 0.39
N LEU A 180 10.08 16.06 -0.14
CA LEU A 180 8.95 16.80 0.40
C LEU A 180 7.59 16.18 0.03
N ARG A 181 7.49 15.53 -1.13
CA ARG A 181 6.24 14.99 -1.70
C ARG A 181 6.42 13.55 -2.21
N PRO A 182 6.72 12.58 -1.32
CA PRO A 182 7.02 11.19 -1.71
C PRO A 182 5.85 10.46 -2.41
N ASP A 183 4.61 10.84 -2.10
CA ASP A 183 3.39 10.16 -2.55
C ASP A 183 3.30 9.93 -4.06
N THR A 184 3.75 10.90 -4.85
CA THR A 184 3.72 10.83 -6.33
C THR A 184 4.85 10.01 -6.93
N TYR A 185 5.85 9.62 -6.12
CA TYR A 185 7.04 8.92 -6.57
C TYR A 185 7.09 7.48 -6.07
N ILE A 186 6.87 7.27 -4.77
CA ILE A 186 6.99 5.96 -4.11
C ILE A 186 5.68 5.50 -3.44
N GLY A 187 4.65 6.34 -3.40
CA GLY A 187 3.44 6.11 -2.62
C GLY A 187 3.52 6.72 -1.22
N SER A 188 2.46 6.50 -0.43
CA SER A 188 2.32 7.12 0.89
C SER A 188 3.40 6.63 1.85
N VAL A 189 3.88 7.54 2.70
CA VAL A 189 4.83 7.27 3.80
C VAL A 189 4.16 7.27 5.19
N GLU A 190 2.83 7.14 5.23
CA GLU A 190 2.04 7.07 6.48
C GLU A 190 2.18 5.69 7.17
N PHE A 191 2.08 5.68 8.51
CA PHE A 191 2.52 4.61 9.41
C PHE A 191 1.57 3.40 9.56
N CYS A 192 2.13 2.20 9.77
CA CYS A 192 1.50 0.99 10.32
C CYS A 192 2.49 0.34 11.33
N THR A 193 2.02 -0.23 12.44
CA THR A 193 2.84 -0.53 13.66
C THR A 193 3.05 -2.03 13.94
N LYS A 194 4.30 -2.52 14.19
CA LYS A 194 4.94 -2.96 15.48
C LYS A 194 6.17 -3.90 15.29
N THR A 195 7.14 -3.88 16.23
CA THR A 195 8.60 -4.18 16.20
C THR A 195 9.11 -5.64 16.47
N LEU A 196 10.07 -6.23 15.69
CA LEU A 196 11.46 -6.66 16.09
C LEU A 196 12.38 -7.25 14.96
N MET A 197 13.64 -6.77 14.89
CA MET A 197 14.97 -7.41 14.55
C MET A 197 15.81 -7.05 13.28
N GLU A 198 17.02 -6.56 13.63
CA GLU A 198 18.40 -6.78 13.13
C GLU A 198 18.84 -6.42 11.69
N LYS A 199 19.56 -5.29 11.64
CA LYS A 199 20.32 -4.65 10.54
C LYS A 199 19.59 -3.82 9.49
N ASN A 200 18.26 -3.86 9.38
CA ASN A 200 17.46 -3.00 8.48
C ASN A 200 18.10 -2.84 7.08
N GLU A 201 18.73 -3.89 6.58
CA GLU A 201 19.53 -3.89 5.36
C GLU A 201 18.93 -4.89 4.40
N ILE A 202 18.75 -4.45 3.15
CA ILE A 202 18.14 -5.25 2.10
C ILE A 202 19.17 -5.37 0.97
N SER A 203 19.43 -6.60 0.54
CA SER A 203 20.28 -6.88 -0.61
C SER A 203 19.48 -7.57 -1.71
N ILE A 204 19.62 -7.07 -2.93
CA ILE A 204 19.11 -7.71 -4.15
C ILE A 204 20.31 -8.04 -5.03
N TYR A 205 20.38 -9.30 -5.47
CA TYR A 205 21.41 -9.81 -6.35
C TYR A 205 20.75 -10.40 -7.59
N ASN A 206 21.28 -10.07 -8.77
CA ASN A 206 20.98 -10.78 -10.00
C ASN A 206 22.29 -11.16 -10.72
N ASN A 207 22.30 -12.36 -11.28
CA ASN A 207 23.28 -12.76 -12.27
C ASN A 207 22.86 -12.28 -13.67
N GLY A 208 23.52 -12.78 -14.71
CA GLY A 208 23.31 -12.34 -16.08
C GLY A 208 24.10 -11.06 -16.37
N LYS A 209 23.88 -10.45 -17.53
CA LYS A 209 24.70 -9.32 -18.02
C LYS A 209 24.80 -8.20 -16.98
N GLY A 210 26.03 -7.83 -16.65
CA GLY A 210 26.35 -6.76 -15.70
C GLY A 210 26.20 -5.38 -16.32
N ILE A 211 26.38 -4.34 -15.51
CA ILE A 211 26.36 -2.97 -15.99
C ILE A 211 27.73 -2.65 -16.62
N PRO A 212 27.78 -2.02 -17.81
CA PRO A 212 29.04 -1.58 -18.41
C PRO A 212 29.89 -0.74 -17.45
N VAL A 213 31.09 -1.19 -17.11
CA VAL A 213 32.03 -0.44 -16.25
C VAL A 213 32.95 0.41 -17.14
N ALA A 214 32.36 1.45 -17.73
CA ALA A 214 33.01 2.37 -18.64
C ALA A 214 32.66 3.83 -18.31
N MET A 215 33.55 4.74 -18.70
CA MET A 215 33.30 6.18 -18.63
C MET A 215 32.28 6.57 -19.70
N HIS A 216 31.22 7.28 -19.32
CA HIS A 216 30.25 7.80 -20.26
C HIS A 216 30.83 9.03 -20.98
N ASN A 217 30.83 9.00 -22.31
CA ASN A 217 31.54 10.00 -23.12
C ASN A 217 31.02 11.43 -22.95
N VAL A 218 29.72 11.59 -22.65
CA VAL A 218 29.07 12.91 -22.49
C VAL A 218 29.11 13.38 -21.04
N GLU A 219 28.63 12.52 -20.13
CA GLU A 219 28.46 12.86 -18.70
C GLU A 219 29.77 12.80 -17.90
N LYS A 220 30.87 12.31 -18.51
CA LYS A 220 32.23 12.25 -17.93
C LYS A 220 32.28 11.58 -16.54
N MET A 221 31.43 10.60 -16.32
CA MET A 221 31.41 9.73 -15.14
C MET A 221 31.14 8.28 -15.54
N TYR A 222 31.38 7.34 -14.62
CA TYR A 222 31.14 5.93 -14.90
C TYR A 222 29.64 5.64 -15.11
N VAL A 223 29.30 4.77 -16.06
CA VAL A 223 27.89 4.41 -16.34
C VAL A 223 27.15 3.91 -15.09
N PRO A 224 27.71 3.03 -14.22
CA PRO A 224 27.04 2.61 -13.00
C PRO A 224 26.79 3.78 -12.02
N GLU A 225 27.74 4.70 -11.91
CA GLU A 225 27.59 5.93 -11.11
C GLU A 225 26.44 6.79 -11.64
N MET A 226 26.42 7.03 -12.96
CA MET A 226 25.42 7.84 -13.63
C MET A 226 24.00 7.29 -13.42
N ILE A 227 23.77 6.00 -13.68
CA ILE A 227 22.41 5.44 -13.69
C ILE A 227 21.82 5.20 -12.29
N PHE A 228 22.65 5.22 -11.23
CA PHE A 228 22.25 5.03 -9.83
C PHE A 228 22.38 6.29 -8.95
N GLY A 229 23.19 7.28 -9.36
CA GLY A 229 23.43 8.53 -8.63
C GLY A 229 22.75 9.77 -9.24
N THR A 230 22.35 9.73 -10.51
CA THR A 230 21.77 10.88 -11.21
C THR A 230 20.32 10.61 -11.59
N LEU A 231 19.39 11.51 -11.21
CA LEU A 231 17.98 11.45 -11.62
C LEU A 231 17.84 11.54 -13.14
N LEU A 232 16.72 11.05 -13.68
CA LEU A 232 16.44 11.11 -15.13
C LEU A 232 17.47 10.39 -16.01
N THR A 233 18.01 9.28 -15.52
CA THR A 233 18.92 8.40 -16.28
C THR A 233 18.27 7.04 -16.52
N SER A 234 18.30 6.58 -17.77
CA SER A 234 17.63 5.34 -18.20
C SER A 234 18.20 4.87 -19.55
N SER A 235 18.20 3.56 -19.79
CA SER A 235 18.40 2.96 -21.12
C SER A 235 17.10 2.86 -21.94
N ASN A 236 15.98 3.31 -21.38
CA ASN A 236 14.63 3.07 -21.90
C ASN A 236 13.90 4.36 -22.32
N TYR A 237 14.64 5.41 -22.69
CA TYR A 237 14.04 6.66 -23.20
C TYR A 237 13.76 6.64 -24.70
N ASN A 238 14.39 5.73 -25.44
CA ASN A 238 14.06 5.53 -26.85
C ASN A 238 12.82 4.64 -26.98
N ASP A 239 11.66 5.25 -27.23
CA ASP A 239 10.38 4.56 -27.40
C ASP A 239 10.22 3.93 -28.80
N ASP A 240 11.11 4.22 -29.75
CA ASP A 240 11.14 3.54 -31.06
C ASP A 240 11.57 2.07 -30.90
N GLU A 241 12.33 1.77 -29.84
CA GLU A 241 12.63 0.40 -29.44
C GLU A 241 11.44 -0.20 -28.68
N ARG A 242 10.84 -1.23 -29.25
CA ARG A 242 9.75 -1.98 -28.61
C ARG A 242 10.29 -2.82 -27.46
N LYS A 243 10.26 -2.26 -26.24
CA LYS A 243 10.73 -2.93 -25.02
C LYS A 243 9.57 -3.41 -24.18
N VAL A 244 9.76 -4.57 -23.56
CA VAL A 244 8.81 -5.17 -22.60
C VAL A 244 9.32 -5.06 -21.16
N THR A 245 10.28 -4.15 -20.92
CA THR A 245 10.88 -3.92 -19.60
C THR A 245 9.98 -3.05 -18.73
N GLY A 246 9.95 -3.30 -17.42
CA GLY A 246 9.16 -2.49 -16.49
C GLY A 246 9.71 -1.08 -16.22
N GLY A 247 11.01 -0.86 -16.37
CA GLY A 247 11.63 0.45 -16.19
C GLY A 247 11.31 1.40 -17.36
N ARG A 248 10.77 2.59 -17.07
CA ARG A 248 10.43 3.58 -18.11
C ARG A 248 11.09 4.93 -17.83
N ASN A 249 10.76 5.51 -16.67
CA ASN A 249 11.03 6.93 -16.41
C ASN A 249 12.44 7.24 -15.88
N GLY A 250 13.27 6.24 -15.59
CA GLY A 250 14.62 6.45 -15.05
C GLY A 250 14.68 6.98 -13.62
N TYR A 251 13.67 6.67 -12.77
CA TYR A 251 13.65 7.09 -11.37
C TYR A 251 13.90 5.97 -10.34
N GLY A 252 13.43 4.74 -10.60
CA GLY A 252 13.29 3.71 -9.55
C GLY A 252 14.53 3.49 -8.67
N ALA A 253 15.68 3.25 -9.29
CA ALA A 253 16.95 3.06 -8.57
C ALA A 253 17.36 4.27 -7.72
N LYS A 254 17.18 5.48 -8.27
CA LYS A 254 17.51 6.73 -7.58
C LYS A 254 16.55 7.00 -6.44
N LEU A 255 15.25 6.69 -6.60
CA LEU A 255 14.29 6.81 -5.50
C LEU A 255 14.69 5.90 -4.34
N CYS A 256 15.09 4.65 -4.60
CA CYS A 256 15.62 3.77 -3.58
C CYS A 256 16.83 4.38 -2.86
N ASN A 257 17.79 4.93 -3.61
CA ASN A 257 18.97 5.60 -3.08
C ASN A 257 18.62 6.85 -2.22
N ILE A 258 17.71 7.70 -2.71
CA ILE A 258 17.22 8.91 -2.03
C ILE A 258 16.53 8.56 -0.70
N PHE A 259 15.75 7.46 -0.67
CA PHE A 259 15.09 6.98 0.55
C PHE A 259 15.95 6.01 1.37
N SER A 260 17.27 6.02 1.19
CA SER A 260 18.22 5.22 1.96
C SER A 260 19.21 6.08 2.75
N THR A 261 19.60 5.61 3.94
CA THR A 261 20.74 6.16 4.69
C THR A 261 22.07 5.74 4.08
N LYS A 262 22.11 4.52 3.51
CA LYS A 262 23.24 3.95 2.80
C LYS A 262 22.73 3.15 1.60
N PHE A 263 23.34 3.33 0.44
CA PHE A 263 23.05 2.60 -0.79
C PHE A 263 24.38 2.19 -1.45
N VAL A 264 24.55 0.90 -1.70
CA VAL A 264 25.78 0.30 -2.25
C VAL A 264 25.44 -0.40 -3.55
N LEU A 265 26.13 -0.02 -4.62
CA LEU A 265 26.10 -0.72 -5.90
C LEU A 265 27.39 -1.51 -6.06
N GLU A 266 27.26 -2.79 -6.40
CA GLU A 266 28.35 -3.65 -6.84
C GLU A 266 27.96 -4.31 -8.16
N THR A 267 28.84 -4.28 -9.15
CA THR A 267 28.59 -4.95 -10.44
C THR A 267 29.88 -5.45 -11.05
N SER A 268 29.81 -6.60 -11.70
CA SER A 268 30.90 -7.17 -12.50
C SER A 268 30.48 -7.20 -13.96
N SER A 269 31.39 -6.76 -14.84
CA SER A 269 31.19 -6.80 -16.28
C SER A 269 32.39 -7.44 -16.97
N LYS A 270 32.21 -8.68 -17.39
CA LYS A 270 33.20 -9.49 -18.11
C LYS A 270 33.54 -8.89 -19.47
N GLU A 271 32.56 -8.32 -20.16
CA GLU A 271 32.74 -7.60 -21.43
C GLU A 271 33.78 -6.46 -21.29
N TYR A 272 33.76 -5.75 -20.16
CA TYR A 272 34.67 -4.64 -19.87
C TYR A 272 35.86 -5.07 -18.99
N GLY A 273 35.94 -6.33 -18.59
CA GLY A 273 36.99 -6.90 -17.73
C GLY A 273 37.12 -6.22 -16.36
N LYS A 274 36.04 -5.65 -15.81
CA LYS A 274 36.08 -4.79 -14.62
C LYS A 274 34.93 -5.07 -13.66
N LYS A 275 35.22 -4.89 -12.37
CA LYS A 275 34.27 -4.82 -11.27
C LYS A 275 34.20 -3.41 -10.75
N PHE A 276 33.01 -2.97 -10.38
CA PHE A 276 32.72 -1.64 -9.88
C PHE A 276 32.01 -1.76 -8.53
N LYS A 277 32.42 -0.92 -7.57
CA LYS A 277 31.72 -0.72 -6.31
C LYS A 277 31.64 0.75 -5.96
N GLN A 278 30.46 1.24 -5.61
CA GLN A 278 30.30 2.60 -5.10
C GLN A 278 29.21 2.65 -4.03
N THR A 279 29.39 3.56 -3.07
CA THR A 279 28.46 3.77 -1.95
C THR A 279 27.98 5.21 -1.93
N TRP A 280 26.67 5.40 -1.80
CA TRP A 280 26.00 6.65 -1.51
C TRP A 280 25.48 6.64 -0.08
N VAL A 281 25.47 7.81 0.56
CA VAL A 281 24.95 7.99 1.92
C VAL A 281 24.10 9.26 2.02
N ASN A 282 23.29 9.32 3.09
CA ASN A 282 22.45 10.47 3.42
C ASN A 282 21.52 10.87 2.27
N SER A 283 20.61 9.99 1.87
CA SER A 283 19.61 10.29 0.83
C SER A 283 20.22 10.69 -0.51
N MET A 284 21.27 9.98 -0.94
CA MET A 284 22.00 10.24 -2.20
C MET A 284 22.73 11.61 -2.25
N THR A 285 22.81 12.37 -1.15
CA THR A 285 23.46 13.69 -1.13
C THR A 285 24.98 13.63 -1.06
N LYS A 286 25.54 12.49 -0.64
CA LYS A 286 26.97 12.22 -0.59
C LYS A 286 27.26 10.89 -1.24
N GLN A 287 28.42 10.79 -1.90
CA GLN A 287 28.91 9.56 -2.48
C GLN A 287 30.38 9.36 -2.13
N GLY A 288 30.79 8.11 -1.96
CA GLY A 288 32.19 7.71 -1.89
C GLY A 288 32.79 7.57 -3.29
N GLU A 289 34.12 7.46 -3.33
CA GLU A 289 34.83 7.16 -4.57
C GLU A 289 34.46 5.76 -5.09
N ALA A 290 34.38 5.64 -6.41
CA ALA A 290 34.15 4.35 -7.05
C ALA A 290 35.42 3.50 -6.99
N THR A 291 35.30 2.30 -6.44
CA THR A 291 36.36 1.28 -6.50
C THR A 291 36.21 0.50 -7.80
N ILE A 292 37.29 0.46 -8.59
CA ILE A 292 37.32 -0.22 -9.89
C ILE A 292 38.48 -1.19 -9.92
N GLU A 293 38.16 -2.45 -10.12
CA GLU A 293 39.12 -3.56 -10.09
C GLU A 293 39.03 -4.33 -11.40
N LYS A 294 40.15 -4.91 -11.85
CA LYS A 294 40.12 -5.88 -12.96
C LYS A 294 39.35 -7.12 -12.50
N CYS A 295 38.46 -7.63 -13.33
CA CYS A 295 37.62 -8.78 -12.99
C CYS A 295 37.36 -9.65 -14.22
N THR A 296 37.53 -10.96 -14.07
CA THR A 296 37.22 -11.98 -15.07
C THR A 296 36.08 -12.92 -14.63
N GLU A 297 35.53 -12.68 -13.44
CA GLU A 297 34.42 -13.44 -12.87
C GLU A 297 33.14 -13.26 -13.70
N ALA A 298 32.14 -14.09 -13.40
CA ALA A 298 30.83 -13.99 -14.03
C ALA A 298 30.19 -12.61 -13.76
N ASP A 299 29.39 -12.17 -14.74
CA ASP A 299 28.63 -10.93 -14.61
C ASP A 299 27.60 -11.03 -13.48
N PHE A 300 27.47 -9.93 -12.75
CA PHE A 300 26.40 -9.76 -11.77
C PHE A 300 26.12 -8.28 -11.50
N THR A 301 24.97 -8.04 -10.88
CA THR A 301 24.67 -6.77 -10.20
C THR A 301 24.10 -7.08 -8.82
N LYS A 302 24.64 -6.39 -7.81
CA LYS A 302 24.21 -6.47 -6.42
C LYS A 302 23.96 -5.06 -5.92
N ILE A 303 22.76 -4.85 -5.40
CA ILE A 303 22.36 -3.62 -4.73
C ILE A 303 22.15 -3.96 -3.27
N THR A 304 22.77 -3.19 -2.37
CA THR A 304 22.55 -3.31 -0.93
C THR A 304 22.18 -1.95 -0.38
N PHE A 305 21.07 -1.84 0.35
CA PHE A 305 20.62 -0.56 0.86
C PHE A 305 20.03 -0.68 2.26
N GLN A 306 20.12 0.43 3.00
CA GLN A 306 19.57 0.61 4.33
C GLN A 306 18.52 1.72 4.23
N PRO A 307 17.21 1.39 4.25
CA PRO A 307 16.15 2.39 4.16
C PRO A 307 16.31 3.48 5.23
N ASP A 308 15.99 4.72 4.87
CA ASP A 308 15.89 5.82 5.83
C ASP A 308 14.55 5.74 6.57
N LEU A 309 14.49 4.76 7.49
CA LEU A 309 13.30 4.41 8.25
C LEU A 309 12.69 5.61 8.98
N LYS A 310 13.51 6.58 9.41
CA LYS A 310 13.00 7.81 10.04
C LYS A 310 12.04 8.59 9.13
N ARG A 311 12.27 8.60 7.82
CA ARG A 311 11.38 9.25 6.84
C ARG A 311 10.06 8.52 6.67
N PHE A 312 10.06 7.22 6.92
CA PHE A 312 8.87 6.39 6.95
C PHE A 312 8.22 6.37 8.33
N GLY A 313 8.77 7.09 9.32
CA GLY A 313 8.39 7.08 10.74
C GLY A 313 8.87 5.83 11.52
N MET A 314 9.60 4.93 10.85
CA MET A 314 9.90 3.57 11.30
C MET A 314 11.16 3.53 12.14
N LYS A 315 11.21 2.59 13.08
CA LYS A 315 12.44 2.29 13.86
C LYS A 315 13.21 1.12 13.25
N GLU A 316 12.49 0.18 12.65
CA GLU A 316 13.02 -1.04 12.06
C GLU A 316 12.03 -1.60 11.03
N LEU A 317 12.49 -2.56 10.24
CA LEU A 317 11.65 -3.36 9.36
C LEU A 317 10.93 -4.41 10.20
N ASP A 318 9.64 -4.21 10.43
CA ASP A 318 8.81 -5.17 11.16
C ASP A 318 8.32 -6.35 10.31
N ASP A 319 7.70 -7.33 10.97
CA ASP A 319 7.17 -8.54 10.35
C ASP A 319 6.17 -8.25 9.23
N ASP A 320 5.38 -7.17 9.33
CA ASP A 320 4.38 -6.81 8.32
C ASP A 320 5.06 -6.36 7.03
N ILE A 321 6.03 -5.43 7.11
CA ILE A 321 6.76 -4.99 5.91
C ILE A 321 7.65 -6.11 5.35
N ILE A 322 8.27 -6.92 6.22
CA ILE A 322 9.05 -8.09 5.82
C ILE A 322 8.15 -9.06 5.07
N SER A 323 6.96 -9.38 5.59
CA SER A 323 5.99 -10.25 4.94
C SER A 323 5.57 -9.72 3.57
N LEU A 324 5.38 -8.41 3.44
CA LEU A 324 5.06 -7.77 2.17
C LEU A 324 6.20 -7.90 1.15
N MET A 325 7.45 -7.70 1.59
CA MET A 325 8.65 -7.88 0.76
C MET A 325 8.86 -9.35 0.37
N CYS A 326 8.67 -10.28 1.31
CA CYS A 326 8.74 -11.72 1.06
C CYS A 326 7.69 -12.13 0.03
N ARG A 327 6.43 -11.73 0.20
CA ARG A 327 5.37 -11.94 -0.81
C ARG A 327 5.80 -11.38 -2.17
N ARG A 328 6.40 -10.19 -2.20
CA ARG A 328 6.88 -9.60 -3.47
C ARG A 328 7.96 -10.44 -4.14
N ALA A 329 8.82 -11.13 -3.38
CA ALA A 329 9.77 -12.10 -3.93
C ALA A 329 9.05 -13.33 -4.54
N PHE A 330 7.97 -13.79 -3.92
CA PHE A 330 7.10 -14.83 -4.51
C PHE A 330 6.43 -14.34 -5.80
N ASP A 331 5.98 -13.08 -5.87
CA ASP A 331 5.45 -12.51 -7.10
C ASP A 331 6.48 -12.62 -8.23
N VAL A 332 7.73 -12.21 -7.99
CA VAL A 332 8.82 -12.29 -8.98
C VAL A 332 9.06 -13.75 -9.40
N ALA A 333 9.07 -14.70 -8.46
CA ALA A 333 9.23 -16.12 -8.77
C ALA A 333 8.07 -16.68 -9.62
N GLY A 334 6.85 -16.18 -9.39
CA GLY A 334 5.65 -16.57 -10.12
C GLY A 334 5.53 -15.94 -11.50
N THR A 335 5.95 -14.68 -11.67
CA THR A 335 5.75 -13.93 -12.92
C THR A 335 6.91 -14.07 -13.88
N SER A 336 8.15 -14.16 -13.39
CA SER A 336 9.35 -14.22 -14.21
C SER A 336 9.64 -15.64 -14.69
N ARG A 337 9.79 -15.84 -16.00
CA ARG A 337 10.11 -17.16 -16.57
C ARG A 337 11.61 -17.41 -16.59
N GLY A 338 12.01 -18.63 -16.23
CA GLY A 338 13.40 -19.07 -16.29
C GLY A 338 14.29 -18.49 -15.19
N VAL A 339 13.72 -17.75 -14.24
CA VAL A 339 14.44 -17.13 -13.13
C VAL A 339 14.18 -17.92 -11.86
N LYS A 340 15.24 -18.35 -11.19
CA LYS A 340 15.17 -18.92 -9.83
C LYS A 340 15.32 -17.78 -8.83
N VAL A 341 14.36 -17.64 -7.92
CA VAL A 341 14.39 -16.61 -6.88
C VAL A 341 14.77 -17.25 -5.55
N PHE A 342 15.71 -16.61 -4.85
CA PHE A 342 16.16 -17.00 -3.53
C PHE A 342 15.80 -15.91 -2.55
N LEU A 343 15.27 -16.32 -1.39
CA LEU A 343 15.01 -15.45 -0.24
C LEU A 343 15.84 -15.98 0.92
N ASN A 344 16.78 -15.17 1.42
CA ASN A 344 17.73 -15.56 2.47
C ASN A 344 18.40 -16.92 2.18
N ASN A 345 18.94 -17.07 0.97
CA ASN A 345 19.57 -18.29 0.44
C ASN A 345 18.66 -19.52 0.29
N THR A 346 17.37 -19.39 0.59
CA THR A 346 16.39 -20.46 0.39
C THR A 346 15.66 -20.23 -0.92
N ILE A 347 15.58 -21.27 -1.76
CA ILE A 347 14.83 -21.17 -3.02
C ILE A 347 13.33 -21.02 -2.75
N ILE A 348 12.68 -20.08 -3.44
CA ILE A 348 11.23 -19.95 -3.37
C ILE A 348 10.60 -21.11 -4.18
N PRO A 349 9.75 -21.97 -3.56
CA PRO A 349 9.16 -23.14 -4.23
C PRO A 349 7.97 -22.73 -5.11
N CYS A 350 8.20 -21.87 -6.08
CA CYS A 350 7.18 -21.35 -6.99
C CYS A 350 7.71 -21.38 -8.42
N LEU A 351 7.37 -22.43 -9.17
CA LEU A 351 7.81 -22.61 -10.55
C LEU A 351 6.72 -22.09 -11.50
N GLY A 352 6.76 -20.79 -11.74
CA GLY A 352 5.91 -20.11 -12.71
C GLY A 352 4.49 -19.79 -12.23
N PHE A 353 3.74 -19.17 -13.15
CA PHE A 353 2.54 -18.44 -12.79
C PHE A 353 1.38 -19.31 -12.30
N LYS A 354 1.24 -20.53 -12.82
CA LYS A 354 0.21 -21.46 -12.36
C LYS A 354 0.40 -21.82 -10.89
N GLN A 355 1.61 -22.25 -10.49
CA GLN A 355 1.90 -22.59 -9.09
C GLN A 355 1.77 -21.38 -8.17
N TYR A 356 2.09 -20.19 -8.67
CA TYR A 356 1.85 -18.94 -7.95
C TYR A 356 0.36 -18.73 -7.68
N VAL A 357 -0.51 -18.84 -8.69
CA VAL A 357 -1.97 -18.73 -8.53
C VAL A 357 -2.52 -19.83 -7.63
N ASP A 358 -2.02 -21.07 -7.78
CA ASP A 358 -2.42 -22.22 -6.97
C ASP A 358 -2.31 -21.91 -5.45
N ARG A 359 -1.30 -21.13 -5.02
CA ARG A 359 -1.14 -20.73 -3.61
C ARG A 359 -2.27 -19.84 -3.05
N TYR A 360 -2.99 -19.13 -3.91
CA TYR A 360 -4.12 -18.31 -3.49
C TYR A 360 -5.42 -19.11 -3.38
N ILE A 361 -5.52 -20.23 -4.10
CA ILE A 361 -6.76 -20.99 -4.30
C ILE A 361 -6.78 -22.34 -3.59
N LYS A 362 -5.62 -22.93 -3.26
CA LYS A 362 -5.46 -24.36 -2.90
C LYS A 362 -6.34 -24.82 -1.73
N ASP A 363 -6.77 -23.91 -0.87
CA ASP A 363 -7.59 -24.21 0.30
C ASP A 363 -8.84 -23.29 0.38
N ARG A 364 -9.26 -22.72 -0.76
CA ARG A 364 -10.44 -21.87 -0.85
C ARG A 364 -11.62 -22.62 -1.47
N SER A 365 -12.76 -22.45 -0.83
CA SER A 365 -14.05 -22.91 -1.31
C SER A 365 -14.90 -21.75 -1.80
N ASP A 366 -15.82 -22.01 -2.71
CA ASP A 366 -16.86 -21.07 -3.11
C ASP A 366 -17.96 -20.96 -2.03
N ASP A 367 -18.97 -20.12 -2.29
CA ASP A 367 -20.07 -19.88 -1.37
C ASP A 367 -20.93 -21.15 -1.10
N ALA A 368 -20.79 -22.20 -1.92
CA ALA A 368 -21.43 -23.49 -1.72
C ALA A 368 -20.56 -24.49 -0.95
N GLY A 369 -19.34 -24.10 -0.55
CA GLY A 369 -18.39 -24.98 0.13
C GLY A 369 -17.61 -25.90 -0.83
N GLU A 370 -17.73 -25.69 -2.14
CA GLU A 370 -17.02 -26.49 -3.14
C GLU A 370 -15.65 -25.89 -3.46
N PRO A 371 -14.62 -26.69 -3.77
CA PRO A 371 -13.32 -26.17 -4.17
C PRO A 371 -13.44 -25.19 -5.33
N MET A 372 -12.78 -24.03 -5.22
CA MET A 372 -12.82 -23.01 -6.27
C MET A 372 -12.37 -23.58 -7.62
N LYS A 373 -13.24 -23.47 -8.64
CA LYS A 373 -12.91 -23.89 -10.01
C LYS A 373 -12.01 -22.86 -10.68
N VAL A 374 -10.85 -23.30 -11.15
CA VAL A 374 -9.87 -22.44 -11.80
C VAL A 374 -9.68 -22.82 -13.25
N ALA A 375 -9.93 -21.88 -14.14
CA ALA A 375 -9.54 -21.95 -15.53
C ALA A 375 -8.17 -21.29 -15.69
N PHE A 376 -7.20 -22.03 -16.22
CA PHE A 376 -5.88 -21.53 -16.57
C PHE A 376 -5.69 -21.61 -18.07
N GLU A 377 -5.39 -20.47 -18.70
CA GLU A 377 -5.15 -20.40 -20.14
C GLU A 377 -3.79 -19.75 -20.41
N HIS A 378 -2.98 -20.40 -21.25
CA HIS A 378 -1.73 -19.83 -21.76
C HIS A 378 -1.94 -19.40 -23.22
N VAL A 379 -2.23 -18.12 -23.44
CA VAL A 379 -2.64 -17.62 -24.76
C VAL A 379 -1.48 -17.56 -25.77
N ASN A 380 -0.28 -17.14 -25.33
CA ASN A 380 0.98 -17.20 -26.09
C ASN A 380 2.17 -16.71 -25.24
N ASP A 381 3.38 -16.69 -25.79
CA ASP A 381 4.60 -16.26 -25.10
C ASP A 381 4.69 -14.76 -24.78
N ARG A 382 3.83 -13.94 -25.38
CA ARG A 382 3.78 -12.47 -25.27
C ARG A 382 3.03 -11.97 -24.03
N TRP A 383 2.66 -12.85 -23.09
CA TRP A 383 1.96 -12.49 -21.85
C TRP A 383 2.82 -12.77 -20.59
N ARG A 384 3.56 -11.77 -20.05
CA ARG A 384 4.28 -11.72 -18.74
C ARG A 384 4.47 -10.27 -18.19
N SER A 385 3.98 -9.88 -17.01
CA SER A 385 4.28 -8.55 -16.43
C SER A 385 5.04 -8.73 -15.13
N ASP A 386 6.27 -8.22 -15.05
CA ASP A 386 7.02 -8.24 -13.80
C ASP A 386 6.67 -7.05 -12.88
N ILE A 387 5.75 -6.18 -13.30
CA ILE A 387 5.20 -5.08 -12.49
C ILE A 387 3.89 -5.55 -11.83
N ALA A 388 3.84 -5.52 -10.49
CA ALA A 388 2.57 -5.68 -9.78
C ALA A 388 1.67 -4.48 -10.03
N THR A 389 0.63 -4.67 -10.84
CA THR A 389 -0.44 -3.69 -11.07
C THR A 389 -1.59 -3.97 -10.11
N SER A 390 -1.44 -3.59 -8.83
CA SER A 390 -2.42 -3.87 -7.77
C SER A 390 -3.82 -3.31 -8.04
N LYS A 391 -3.93 -2.32 -8.94
CA LYS A 391 -5.19 -1.70 -9.37
C LYS A 391 -5.79 -2.28 -10.65
N GLY A 392 -5.17 -3.31 -11.20
CA GLY A 392 -5.43 -3.75 -12.57
C GLY A 392 -5.04 -2.69 -13.60
N GLY A 393 -5.86 -2.53 -14.62
CA GLY A 393 -5.63 -1.65 -15.76
C GLY A 393 -6.23 -2.22 -17.04
N ARG A 394 -5.95 -1.56 -18.18
CA ARG A 394 -6.51 -1.95 -19.49
C ARG A 394 -6.26 -3.42 -19.85
N HIS A 395 -5.14 -4.00 -19.41
CA HIS A 395 -4.82 -5.42 -19.62
C HIS A 395 -5.77 -6.36 -18.86
N VAL A 396 -6.13 -6.02 -17.62
CA VAL A 396 -7.13 -6.78 -16.85
C VAL A 396 -8.52 -6.61 -17.46
N ASP A 397 -8.90 -5.38 -17.78
CA ASP A 397 -10.19 -5.08 -18.41
C ASP A 397 -10.35 -5.84 -19.74
N TYR A 398 -9.32 -5.82 -20.57
CA TYR A 398 -9.31 -6.50 -21.87
C TYR A 398 -9.59 -8.01 -21.76
N VAL A 399 -8.99 -8.69 -20.78
CA VAL A 399 -9.23 -10.13 -20.57
C VAL A 399 -10.60 -10.35 -19.93
N ALA A 400 -10.94 -9.59 -18.88
CA ALA A 400 -12.22 -9.72 -18.18
C ALA A 400 -13.41 -9.47 -19.10
N ASP A 401 -13.35 -8.46 -19.97
CA ASP A 401 -14.42 -8.11 -20.91
C ASP A 401 -14.69 -9.20 -21.94
N GLN A 402 -13.65 -9.89 -22.42
CA GLN A 402 -13.81 -11.02 -23.34
C GLN A 402 -14.52 -12.20 -22.67
N VAL A 403 -14.11 -12.54 -21.44
CA VAL A 403 -14.74 -13.61 -20.65
C VAL A 403 -16.20 -13.27 -20.36
N VAL A 404 -16.47 -12.05 -19.88
CA VAL A 404 -17.83 -11.58 -19.58
C VAL A 404 -18.71 -11.60 -20.81
N SER A 405 -18.21 -11.12 -21.95
CA SER A 405 -18.96 -11.12 -23.22
C SER A 405 -19.37 -12.54 -23.63
N LYS A 406 -18.45 -13.51 -23.51
CA LYS A 406 -18.72 -14.90 -23.85
C LYS A 406 -19.68 -15.58 -22.88
N LEU A 407 -19.58 -15.26 -21.59
CA LEU A 407 -20.51 -15.75 -20.56
C LEU A 407 -21.93 -15.23 -20.82
N ILE A 408 -22.08 -13.93 -21.13
CA ILE A 408 -23.39 -13.35 -21.49
C ILE A 408 -23.99 -14.06 -22.70
N GLU A 409 -23.20 -14.31 -23.75
CA GLU A 409 -23.66 -15.04 -24.94
C GLU A 409 -24.14 -16.45 -24.59
N THR A 410 -23.36 -17.17 -23.76
CA THR A 410 -23.65 -18.54 -23.34
C THR A 410 -24.91 -18.62 -22.49
N VAL A 411 -25.08 -17.68 -21.55
CA VAL A 411 -26.26 -17.61 -20.69
C VAL A 411 -27.52 -17.28 -21.51
N LYS A 412 -27.44 -16.33 -22.44
CA LYS A 412 -28.55 -16.01 -23.36
C LYS A 412 -28.99 -17.21 -24.19
N LYS A 413 -28.05 -18.05 -24.65
CA LYS A 413 -28.36 -19.29 -25.38
C LYS A 413 -29.05 -20.33 -24.50
N LYS A 414 -28.68 -20.46 -23.22
CA LYS A 414 -29.26 -21.45 -22.30
C LYS A 414 -30.66 -21.09 -21.77
N ILE A 415 -30.92 -19.82 -21.46
CA ILE A 415 -32.15 -19.40 -20.75
C ILE A 415 -33.23 -18.87 -21.72
N GLY A 416 -32.90 -18.66 -23.00
CA GLY A 416 -33.86 -18.22 -24.03
C GLY A 416 -34.15 -16.71 -24.05
N LYS A 417 -34.85 -16.23 -25.08
CA LYS A 417 -35.07 -14.79 -25.38
C LYS A 417 -35.87 -14.02 -24.32
N ASN A 418 -36.53 -14.70 -23.39
CA ASN A 418 -37.30 -14.09 -22.29
C ASN A 418 -36.49 -13.90 -20.99
N SER A 419 -35.16 -14.06 -21.03
CA SER A 419 -34.30 -13.96 -19.86
C SER A 419 -34.05 -12.51 -19.40
N ILE A 420 -33.85 -12.36 -18.08
CA ILE A 420 -33.38 -11.13 -17.43
C ILE A 420 -32.10 -10.63 -18.13
N ALA A 421 -32.07 -9.35 -18.50
CA ALA A 421 -30.89 -8.74 -19.10
C ALA A 421 -29.72 -8.67 -18.09
N ILE A 422 -28.81 -9.64 -18.15
CA ILE A 422 -27.59 -9.65 -17.34
C ILE A 422 -26.65 -8.55 -17.83
N LYS A 423 -26.30 -7.65 -16.92
CA LYS A 423 -25.35 -6.55 -17.17
C LYS A 423 -23.92 -7.02 -16.91
N PRO A 424 -22.91 -6.53 -17.67
CA PRO A 424 -21.52 -6.96 -17.51
C PRO A 424 -20.97 -6.88 -16.08
N PHE A 425 -21.31 -5.83 -15.33
CA PHE A 425 -20.83 -5.66 -13.94
C PHE A 425 -21.32 -6.75 -12.99
N GLN A 426 -22.50 -7.34 -13.26
CA GLN A 426 -23.05 -8.40 -12.43
C GLN A 426 -22.22 -9.67 -12.53
N ILE A 427 -21.61 -9.94 -13.70
CA ILE A 427 -20.68 -11.06 -13.88
C ILE A 427 -19.31 -10.70 -13.31
N LYS A 428 -18.79 -9.50 -13.63
CA LYS A 428 -17.46 -9.06 -13.17
C LYS A 428 -17.29 -9.13 -11.64
N ASN A 429 -18.33 -8.78 -10.88
CA ASN A 429 -18.29 -8.80 -9.42
C ASN A 429 -18.18 -10.22 -8.82
N HIS A 430 -18.40 -11.27 -9.62
CA HIS A 430 -18.27 -12.67 -9.20
C HIS A 430 -17.06 -13.36 -9.86
N MET A 431 -16.12 -12.57 -10.41
CA MET A 431 -14.90 -13.09 -11.02
C MET A 431 -13.68 -12.74 -10.17
N TRP A 432 -12.82 -13.73 -9.96
CA TRP A 432 -11.45 -13.50 -9.50
C TRP A 432 -10.48 -13.85 -10.62
N ILE A 433 -9.84 -12.82 -11.19
CA ILE A 433 -8.97 -12.95 -12.36
C ILE A 433 -7.50 -12.70 -11.99
N PHE A 434 -6.63 -13.56 -12.50
CA PHE A 434 -5.18 -13.43 -12.39
C PHE A 434 -4.59 -13.24 -13.80
N VAL A 435 -3.83 -12.17 -14.01
CA VAL A 435 -3.27 -11.82 -15.33
C VAL A 435 -1.77 -11.57 -15.21
N ASN A 436 -0.98 -12.23 -16.06
CA ASN A 436 0.45 -12.01 -16.21
C ASN A 436 0.73 -11.63 -17.69
N SER A 437 1.11 -10.38 -18.00
CA SER A 437 1.10 -9.83 -19.39
C SER A 437 2.31 -8.95 -19.79
N LEU A 438 2.98 -9.17 -20.93
CA LEU A 438 4.13 -8.36 -21.39
C LEU A 438 3.54 -7.29 -22.27
N ILE A 439 3.63 -6.06 -21.82
CA ILE A 439 3.10 -4.92 -22.55
C ILE A 439 4.29 -4.19 -23.14
N GLU A 440 4.29 -4.01 -24.46
CA GLU A 440 5.28 -3.18 -25.13
C GLU A 440 5.08 -1.74 -24.67
N ASN A 441 6.16 -1.11 -24.19
CA ASN A 441 6.18 0.29 -23.80
C ASN A 441 4.96 0.70 -22.95
N PRO A 442 4.76 0.12 -21.75
CA PRO A 442 3.56 0.37 -20.95
C PRO A 442 3.52 1.81 -20.44
N HIS A 443 2.34 2.41 -20.42
CA HIS A 443 2.08 3.68 -19.73
C HIS A 443 1.31 3.41 -18.44
N LEU A 444 1.89 3.80 -17.31
CA LEU A 444 1.29 3.65 -15.99
C LEU A 444 0.82 5.01 -15.47
N THR A 445 -0.32 5.04 -14.77
CA THR A 445 -0.78 6.26 -14.12
C THR A 445 0.10 6.56 -12.90
N HIS A 446 0.55 7.81 -12.76
CA HIS A 446 1.52 8.25 -11.73
C HIS A 446 1.01 8.22 -10.28
N LYS A 447 -0.19 7.74 -10.02
CA LYS A 447 -0.75 7.67 -8.67
C LYS A 447 -0.79 6.22 -8.20
N PRO A 448 0.15 5.74 -7.38
CA PRO A 448 -0.19 4.70 -6.42
C PRO A 448 -1.30 5.28 -5.53
N LYS A 449 -2.53 4.79 -5.69
CA LYS A 449 -3.64 5.03 -4.76
C LYS A 449 -3.66 3.77 -3.90
N ARG A 450 -3.80 3.99 -2.59
CA ARG A 450 -3.71 3.03 -1.49
C ARG A 450 -4.38 1.68 -1.85
N PRO A 451 -3.78 0.54 -1.45
CA PRO A 451 -4.45 -0.76 -1.55
C PRO A 451 -5.80 -0.77 -0.83
#